data_AF-A0AA96X671-F1
#
_entry.id   AF-A0AA96X671-F1
#
_cell.length_a   1.000
_cell.length_b   1.000
_cell.length_c   1.000
_cell.angle_alpha   90.00
_cell.angle_beta   90.00
_cell.angle_gamma   90.00
#
_symmetry.space_group_name_H-M   'P 1'
#
loop_
_entity.id
_entity.type
_entity.pdbx_description
1 polymer ?
#
loop_
_entity_poly.entity_id
_entity_poly.type
_entity_poly.pdbx_seq_one_letter_code
_entity_poly.pdbx_strand_id
1 'polypeptide(L)'
;MVTESEDSKQAMRDNANQMESLMAAIKKSGINKKDIQTTGVNLSPRYQYQQNKKPRITGYTARNTVSVKVRKLDELGKILDNLTAAGANQINGPSFEIGEPAPVQAKAREKALEDAQERAEMYAKALGTKVRRIVSISENGNGGMPRPMMFTERAKMADSASTPISPGETTLTVNLDLVYELED
;
A
#
# COMPACT_ATOMS: atom_id res chain seq x y z
N MET A 1 -0.83 -0.40 -17.85
CA MET A 1 -0.92 -0.07 -19.29
C MET A 1 -1.78 -1.10 -19.98
N VAL A 2 -2.75 -0.66 -20.77
CA VAL A 2 -3.61 -1.50 -21.60
C VAL A 2 -3.54 -1.04 -23.06
N THR A 3 -3.34 -1.96 -24.00
CA THR A 3 -3.35 -1.66 -25.44
C THR A 3 -4.21 -2.68 -26.15
N GLU A 4 -4.79 -2.29 -27.28
CA GLU A 4 -5.70 -3.14 -28.04
C GLU A 4 -5.34 -3.13 -29.52
N SER A 5 -5.46 -4.28 -30.16
CA SER A 5 -5.30 -4.42 -31.61
C SER A 5 -6.08 -5.61 -32.13
N GLU A 6 -6.41 -5.63 -33.42
CA GLU A 6 -6.95 -6.83 -34.07
C GLU A 6 -5.93 -7.96 -34.13
N ASP A 7 -4.63 -7.64 -34.17
CA ASP A 7 -3.54 -8.60 -34.15
C ASP A 7 -2.88 -8.69 -32.77
N SER A 8 -2.72 -9.93 -32.30
CA SER A 8 -2.14 -10.25 -30.99
C SER A 8 -0.70 -9.76 -30.81
N LYS A 9 0.13 -9.84 -31.87
CA LYS A 9 1.53 -9.40 -31.81
C LYS A 9 1.61 -7.89 -31.79
N GLN A 10 0.77 -7.22 -32.56
CA GLN A 10 0.67 -5.77 -32.58
C GLN A 10 0.23 -5.23 -31.21
N ALA A 11 -0.81 -5.81 -30.61
CA ALA A 11 -1.27 -5.42 -29.27
C ALA A 11 -0.13 -5.48 -28.23
N MET A 12 0.67 -6.55 -28.25
CA MET A 12 1.84 -6.72 -27.37
C MET A 12 2.98 -5.74 -27.68
N ARG A 13 3.27 -5.47 -28.95
CA ARG A 13 4.31 -4.51 -29.37
C ARG A 13 3.97 -3.09 -28.93
N ASP A 14 2.72 -2.68 -29.18
CA ASP A 14 2.24 -1.37 -28.75
C ASP A 14 2.31 -1.25 -27.21
N ASN A 15 1.98 -2.33 -26.50
CA ASN A 15 2.09 -2.37 -25.05
C ASN A 15 3.54 -2.17 -24.59
N ALA A 16 4.49 -2.87 -25.22
CA ALA A 16 5.91 -2.78 -24.87
C ALA A 16 6.45 -1.37 -25.12
N ASN A 17 6.14 -0.77 -26.27
CA ASN A 17 6.57 0.60 -26.61
C ASN A 17 6.00 1.64 -25.65
N GLN A 18 4.71 1.55 -25.33
CA GLN A 18 4.09 2.45 -24.35
C GLN A 18 4.65 2.23 -22.94
N MET A 19 4.96 0.98 -22.57
CA MET A 19 5.57 0.66 -21.28
C MET A 19 7.00 1.20 -21.17
N GLU A 20 7.77 1.22 -22.26
CA GLU A 20 9.10 1.82 -22.28
C GLU A 20 9.03 3.34 -21.98
N SER A 21 8.13 4.05 -22.64
CA SER A 21 7.86 5.47 -22.37
C SER A 21 7.43 5.70 -20.92
N LEU A 22 6.55 4.84 -20.40
CA LEU A 22 6.11 4.92 -19.01
C LEU A 22 7.27 4.70 -18.02
N MET A 23 8.12 3.68 -18.27
CA MET A 23 9.31 3.40 -17.45
C MET A 23 10.31 4.55 -17.47
N ALA A 24 10.48 5.22 -18.61
CA ALA A 24 11.31 6.42 -18.71
C ALA A 24 10.74 7.57 -17.87
N ALA A 25 9.42 7.79 -17.90
CA ALA A 25 8.76 8.81 -17.08
C ALA A 25 8.84 8.52 -15.57
N ILE A 26 8.68 7.25 -15.17
CA ILE A 26 8.86 6.82 -13.77
C ILE A 26 10.28 7.14 -13.28
N LYS A 27 11.30 6.78 -14.08
CA LYS A 27 12.71 7.07 -13.74
C LYS A 27 13.00 8.57 -13.69
N LYS A 28 12.47 9.34 -14.65
CA LYS A 28 12.63 10.81 -14.71
C LYS A 28 11.99 11.50 -13.50
N SER A 29 10.99 10.87 -12.90
CA SER A 29 10.35 11.33 -11.67
C SER A 29 11.16 10.99 -10.40
N GLY A 30 12.40 10.51 -10.53
CA GLY A 30 13.31 10.29 -9.40
C GLY A 30 13.05 8.99 -8.63
N ILE A 31 12.23 8.09 -9.16
CA ILE A 31 11.88 6.84 -8.51
C ILE A 31 13.01 5.83 -8.71
N ASN A 32 13.51 5.25 -7.62
CA ASN A 32 14.59 4.28 -7.68
C ASN A 32 14.16 3.00 -8.39
N LYS A 33 15.09 2.37 -9.11
CA LYS A 33 14.83 1.09 -9.79
C LYS A 33 14.31 0.00 -8.85
N LYS A 34 14.78 -0.03 -7.59
CA LYS A 34 14.32 -0.98 -6.56
C LYS A 34 12.86 -0.79 -6.13
N ASP A 35 12.31 0.39 -6.39
CA ASP A 35 10.94 0.78 -6.05
C ASP A 35 10.00 0.60 -7.26
N ILE A 36 10.43 -0.09 -8.32
CA ILE A 36 9.66 -0.35 -9.55
C ILE A 36 9.67 -1.86 -9.82
N GLN A 37 8.49 -2.45 -9.96
CA GLN A 37 8.35 -3.88 -10.21
C GLN A 37 7.23 -4.16 -11.20
N THR A 38 7.51 -4.86 -12.29
CA THR A 38 6.46 -5.44 -13.14
C THR A 38 5.78 -6.58 -12.37
N THR A 39 4.48 -6.48 -12.16
CA THR A 39 3.69 -7.45 -11.40
C THR A 39 2.80 -8.33 -12.27
N GLY A 40 2.66 -8.01 -13.56
CA GLY A 40 1.94 -8.88 -14.48
C GLY A 40 2.02 -8.40 -15.92
N VAL A 41 2.10 -9.37 -16.83
CA VAL A 41 1.96 -9.17 -18.27
C VAL A 41 0.96 -10.21 -18.76
N ASN A 42 -0.10 -9.76 -19.43
CA ASN A 42 -1.18 -10.62 -19.88
C ASN A 42 -1.66 -10.19 -21.26
N LEU A 43 -2.03 -11.16 -22.09
CA LEU A 43 -2.63 -10.96 -23.39
C LEU A 43 -3.92 -11.76 -23.43
N SER A 44 -5.03 -11.12 -23.76
CA SER A 44 -6.33 -11.80 -23.80
C SER A 44 -7.09 -11.46 -25.08
N PRO A 45 -7.72 -12.44 -25.73
CA PRO A 45 -8.60 -12.18 -26.86
C PRO A 45 -9.86 -11.42 -26.39
N ARG A 46 -10.33 -10.52 -27.23
CA ARG A 46 -11.64 -9.89 -27.11
C ARG A 46 -12.64 -10.66 -27.96
N TYR A 47 -13.77 -11.01 -27.37
CA TYR A 47 -14.83 -11.75 -28.05
C TYR A 47 -16.05 -10.87 -28.30
N GLN A 48 -16.64 -11.03 -29.48
CA GLN A 48 -18.00 -10.58 -29.75
C GLN A 48 -18.95 -11.77 -29.59
N TYR A 49 -19.97 -11.56 -28.77
CA TYR A 49 -21.05 -12.52 -28.54
C TYR A 49 -22.29 -12.08 -29.32
N GLN A 50 -22.94 -13.02 -30.00
CA GLN A 50 -24.22 -12.82 -30.67
C GLN A 50 -25.15 -13.95 -30.24
N GLN A 51 -26.45 -13.66 -30.09
CA GLN A 51 -27.43 -14.65 -29.65
C GLN A 51 -27.44 -15.86 -30.60
N ASN A 52 -27.38 -17.07 -30.02
CA ASN A 52 -27.34 -18.35 -30.73
C ASN A 52 -26.15 -18.55 -31.70
N LYS A 53 -25.04 -17.79 -31.55
CA LYS A 53 -23.82 -17.99 -32.33
C LYS A 53 -22.61 -18.26 -31.44
N LYS A 54 -21.62 -18.96 -32.01
CA LYS A 54 -20.33 -19.15 -31.35
C LYS A 54 -19.60 -17.80 -31.18
N PRO A 55 -18.91 -17.56 -30.05
CA PRO A 55 -18.13 -16.34 -29.85
C PRO A 55 -17.07 -16.16 -30.94
N ARG A 56 -16.93 -14.94 -31.46
CA ARG A 56 -15.92 -14.61 -32.47
C ARG A 56 -14.87 -13.68 -31.88
N ILE A 57 -13.60 -13.98 -32.09
CA ILE A 57 -12.51 -13.07 -31.70
C ILE A 57 -12.55 -11.84 -32.61
N THR A 58 -12.55 -10.66 -32.00
CA THR A 58 -12.55 -9.34 -32.68
C THR A 58 -11.32 -8.51 -32.34
N GLY A 59 -10.32 -9.12 -31.71
CA GLY A 59 -9.04 -8.52 -31.41
C GLY A 59 -8.46 -9.05 -30.11
N TYR A 60 -7.47 -8.34 -29.59
CA TYR A 60 -6.69 -8.70 -28.42
C TYR A 60 -6.42 -7.47 -27.58
N THR A 61 -6.45 -7.67 -26.27
CA THR A 61 -6.08 -6.67 -25.26
C THR A 61 -4.81 -7.16 -24.57
N ALA A 62 -3.73 -6.37 -24.68
CA ALA A 62 -2.50 -6.58 -23.93
C ALA A 62 -2.51 -5.69 -22.69
N ARG A 63 -2.16 -6.26 -21.54
CA ARG A 63 -2.04 -5.57 -20.25
C ARG A 63 -0.67 -5.80 -19.67
N ASN A 64 -0.02 -4.72 -19.22
CA ASN A 64 1.21 -4.79 -18.45
C ASN A 64 1.06 -3.88 -17.22
N THR A 65 1.28 -4.46 -16.05
CA THR A 65 1.07 -3.84 -14.75
C THR A 65 2.39 -3.73 -14.03
N VAL A 66 2.63 -2.55 -13.47
CA VAL A 66 3.84 -2.21 -12.73
C VAL A 66 3.42 -1.62 -11.41
N SER A 67 4.00 -2.13 -10.32
CA SER A 67 3.92 -1.55 -8.99
C SER A 67 5.06 -0.55 -8.82
N VAL A 68 4.73 0.60 -8.23
CA VAL A 68 5.65 1.72 -8.04
C VAL A 68 5.54 2.20 -6.60
N LYS A 69 6.65 2.18 -5.86
CA LYS A 69 6.75 2.71 -4.50
C LYS A 69 7.24 4.15 -4.53
N VAL A 70 6.36 5.07 -4.14
CA VAL A 70 6.68 6.50 -4.02
C VAL A 70 6.93 6.82 -2.55
N ARG A 71 8.12 7.33 -2.24
CA ARG A 71 8.54 7.65 -0.86
C ARG A 71 8.28 9.11 -0.48
N LYS A 72 8.28 10.00 -1.47
CA LYS A 72 8.02 11.43 -1.30
C LYS A 72 6.57 11.71 -1.63
N LEU A 73 5.71 11.74 -0.62
CA LEU A 73 4.27 11.94 -0.80
C LEU A 73 3.94 13.30 -1.42
N ASP A 74 4.72 14.34 -1.11
CA ASP A 74 4.52 15.69 -1.65
C ASP A 74 4.73 15.77 -3.17
N GLU A 75 5.48 14.83 -3.74
CA GLU A 75 5.70 14.74 -5.19
C GLU A 75 4.66 13.86 -5.89
N LEU A 76 3.80 13.14 -5.15
CA LEU A 76 2.92 12.10 -5.70
C LEU A 76 1.93 12.65 -6.73
N GLY A 77 1.30 13.81 -6.49
CA GLY A 77 0.38 14.42 -7.45
C GLY A 77 1.07 14.69 -8.80
N LYS A 78 2.24 15.34 -8.76
CA LYS A 78 3.06 15.61 -9.95
C LYS A 78 3.53 14.33 -10.64
N ILE A 79 3.86 13.29 -9.88
CA ILE A 79 4.23 11.98 -10.42
C ILE A 79 3.04 11.41 -11.19
N LEU A 80 1.84 11.38 -10.61
CA LEU A 80 0.64 10.87 -11.30
C LEU A 80 0.38 11.63 -12.60
N ASP A 81 0.49 12.96 -12.59
CA ASP A 81 0.31 13.79 -13.79
C ASP A 81 1.36 13.48 -14.87
N ASN A 82 2.62 13.25 -14.48
CA ASN A 82 3.67 12.85 -15.42
C ASN A 82 3.42 11.44 -16.01
N LEU A 83 2.90 10.51 -15.21
CA LEU A 83 2.61 9.15 -15.66
C LEU A 83 1.44 9.11 -16.64
N THR A 84 0.39 9.87 -16.38
CA THR A 84 -0.75 9.99 -17.32
C THR A 84 -0.31 10.66 -18.62
N ALA A 85 0.49 11.73 -18.56
CA ALA A 85 1.08 12.37 -19.73
C ALA A 85 2.00 11.43 -20.53
N ALA A 86 2.65 10.47 -19.87
CA ALA A 86 3.48 9.43 -20.51
C ALA A 86 2.66 8.23 -21.07
N GLY A 87 1.33 8.28 -20.98
CA GLY A 87 0.42 7.29 -21.55
C GLY A 87 -0.13 6.28 -20.55
N ALA A 88 0.14 6.41 -19.24
CA ALA A 88 -0.53 5.56 -18.25
C ALA A 88 -2.05 5.73 -18.33
N ASN A 89 -2.73 4.68 -18.76
CA ASN A 89 -4.16 4.69 -18.99
C ASN A 89 -4.97 3.87 -17.98
N GLN A 90 -4.29 3.26 -17.00
CA GLN A 90 -4.91 2.61 -15.86
C GLN A 90 -3.98 2.75 -14.66
N ILE A 91 -4.45 3.46 -13.63
CA ILE A 91 -3.76 3.68 -12.36
C ILE A 91 -4.67 3.13 -11.26
N ASN A 92 -4.13 2.23 -10.43
CA ASN A 92 -4.82 1.69 -9.26
C ASN A 92 -4.07 2.15 -8.00
N GLY A 93 -4.80 2.56 -6.95
CA GLY A 93 -4.23 3.16 -5.75
C GLY A 93 -4.53 4.67 -5.64
N PRO A 94 -3.75 5.44 -4.86
CA PRO A 94 -2.63 4.99 -4.04
C PRO A 94 -3.08 4.16 -2.82
N SER A 95 -2.20 3.28 -2.36
CA SER A 95 -2.26 2.67 -1.02
C SER A 95 -1.13 3.24 -0.17
N PHE A 96 -1.44 3.65 1.06
CA PHE A 96 -0.46 4.25 1.97
C PHE A 96 0.04 3.20 2.95
N GLU A 97 1.36 3.17 3.14
CA GLU A 97 2.05 2.24 4.03
C GLU A 97 3.19 2.96 4.75
N ILE A 98 3.59 2.43 5.91
CA ILE A 98 4.76 2.91 6.63
C ILE A 98 6.00 2.38 5.91
N GLY A 99 6.82 3.28 5.35
CA GLY A 99 8.00 2.92 4.57
C GLY A 99 9.05 2.13 5.37
N GLU A 100 9.18 2.41 6.66
CA GLU A 100 10.04 1.71 7.62
C GLU A 100 9.24 1.38 8.89
N PRO A 101 8.53 0.24 8.92
CA PRO A 101 7.65 -0.08 10.05
C PRO A 101 8.42 -0.51 11.29
N ALA A 102 9.63 -1.08 11.15
CA ALA A 102 10.42 -1.61 12.27
C ALA A 102 10.67 -0.60 13.42
N PRO A 103 11.17 0.63 13.18
CA PRO A 103 11.34 1.61 14.26
C PRO A 103 10.02 2.06 14.88
N VAL A 104 8.93 2.10 14.10
CA VAL A 104 7.59 2.43 14.60
C VAL A 104 7.03 1.29 15.47
N GLN A 105 7.24 0.04 15.06
CA GLN A 105 6.91 -1.16 15.83
C GLN A 105 7.69 -1.21 17.14
N ALA A 106 8.99 -0.90 17.13
CA ALA A 106 9.80 -0.87 18.34
C ALA A 106 9.23 0.12 19.37
N LYS A 107 8.91 1.35 18.94
CA LYS A 107 8.26 2.35 19.81
C LYS A 107 6.88 1.90 20.31
N ALA A 108 6.11 1.23 19.46
CA ALA A 108 4.81 0.69 19.86
C ALA A 108 4.94 -0.44 20.91
N ARG A 109 5.98 -1.28 20.81
CA ARG A 109 6.29 -2.30 21.82
C ARG A 109 6.70 -1.68 23.15
N GLU A 110 7.58 -0.68 23.15
CA GLU A 110 8.00 0.03 24.36
C GLU A 110 6.77 0.59 25.10
N LYS A 111 5.89 1.31 24.38
CA LYS A 111 4.65 1.83 24.95
C LYS A 111 3.70 0.74 25.46
N ALA A 112 3.60 -0.39 24.76
CA ALA A 112 2.76 -1.50 25.19
C ALA A 112 3.30 -2.16 26.47
N LEU A 113 4.63 -2.22 26.64
CA LEU A 113 5.26 -2.70 27.87
C LEU A 113 5.03 -1.73 29.04
N GLU A 114 5.17 -0.42 28.81
CA GLU A 114 4.89 0.62 29.82
C GLU A 114 3.43 0.55 30.30
N ASP A 115 2.44 0.53 29.38
CA ASP A 115 1.02 0.42 29.72
C ASP A 115 0.70 -0.90 30.45
N ALA A 116 1.31 -2.01 30.04
CA ALA A 116 1.12 -3.30 30.71
C ALA A 116 1.69 -3.29 32.15
N GLN A 117 2.85 -2.65 32.36
CA GLN A 117 3.47 -2.55 33.68
C GLN A 117 2.64 -1.66 34.60
N GLU A 118 2.21 -0.47 34.14
CA GLU A 118 1.36 0.44 34.92
C GLU A 118 0.06 -0.24 35.36
N ARG A 119 -0.56 -1.02 34.46
CA ARG A 119 -1.76 -1.81 34.79
C ARG A 119 -1.48 -2.91 35.81
N ALA A 120 -0.37 -3.64 35.65
CA ALA A 120 0.00 -4.69 36.61
C ALA A 120 0.25 -4.12 38.01
N GLU A 121 0.96 -3.00 38.11
CA GLU A 121 1.21 -2.30 39.39
C GLU A 121 -0.07 -1.79 40.03
N MET A 122 -0.99 -1.22 39.23
CA MET A 122 -2.31 -0.81 39.69
C MET A 122 -3.09 -1.98 40.30
N TYR A 123 -3.13 -3.12 39.60
CA TYR A 123 -3.83 -4.31 40.09
C TYR A 123 -3.18 -4.90 41.34
N ALA A 124 -1.85 -5.00 41.37
CA ALA A 124 -1.13 -5.50 42.54
C ALA A 124 -1.41 -4.63 43.78
N LYS A 125 -1.34 -3.30 43.64
CA LYS A 125 -1.65 -2.36 44.73
C LYS A 125 -3.09 -2.52 45.24
N ALA A 126 -4.06 -2.71 44.34
CA ALA A 126 -5.46 -2.93 44.73
C ALA A 126 -5.67 -4.26 45.48
N LEU A 127 -4.83 -5.26 45.21
CA LEU A 127 -4.84 -6.56 45.89
C LEU A 127 -3.99 -6.58 47.17
N GLY A 128 -3.31 -5.49 47.51
CA GLY A 128 -2.40 -5.42 48.64
C GLY A 128 -1.08 -6.17 48.42
N THR A 129 -0.72 -6.43 47.17
CA THR A 129 0.52 -7.13 46.76
C THR A 129 1.41 -6.20 45.92
N LYS A 130 2.58 -6.71 45.49
CA LYS A 130 3.52 -6.02 44.60
C LYS A 130 3.85 -6.88 43.39
N VAL A 131 4.18 -6.23 42.28
CA VAL A 131 4.71 -6.93 41.10
C VAL A 131 6.17 -7.31 41.37
N ARG A 132 6.47 -8.61 41.31
CA ARG A 132 7.82 -9.13 41.51
C ARG A 132 8.64 -9.15 40.22
N ARG A 133 8.11 -9.82 39.19
CA ARG A 133 8.77 -9.97 37.88
C ARG A 133 7.79 -10.40 36.79
N ILE A 134 8.19 -10.21 35.55
CA ILE A 134 7.53 -10.81 34.39
C ILE A 134 7.89 -12.31 34.31
N VAL A 135 6.87 -13.15 34.15
CA VAL A 135 6.99 -14.60 33.98
C VAL A 135 6.97 -14.97 32.49
N SER A 136 6.12 -14.32 31.70
CA SER A 136 6.07 -14.52 30.26
C SER A 136 5.63 -13.25 29.53
N ILE A 137 6.11 -13.12 28.30
CA ILE A 137 5.68 -12.11 27.33
C ILE A 137 5.30 -12.87 26.07
N SER A 138 4.09 -12.65 25.57
CA SER A 138 3.64 -13.14 24.28
C SER A 138 3.21 -11.96 23.42
N GLU A 139 3.90 -11.74 22.31
CA GLU A 139 3.44 -10.83 21.27
C GLU A 139 2.54 -11.65 20.34
N ASN A 140 1.23 -11.49 20.46
CA ASN A 140 0.31 -12.16 19.53
C ASN A 140 0.56 -11.55 18.14
N GLY A 141 1.12 -12.35 17.23
CA GLY A 141 1.60 -11.98 15.89
C GLY A 141 0.54 -11.47 14.90
N ASN A 142 -0.63 -11.07 15.40
CA ASN A 142 -1.71 -10.45 14.66
C ASN A 142 -1.79 -8.93 14.92
N GLY A 143 -0.67 -8.31 15.32
CA GLY A 143 -0.48 -6.86 15.30
C GLY A 143 -0.75 -6.36 13.88
N GLY A 144 -1.98 -5.87 13.68
CA GLY A 144 -2.60 -5.77 12.36
C GLY A 144 -1.73 -4.97 11.39
N MET A 145 -1.69 -5.44 10.14
CA MET A 145 -1.12 -4.67 9.01
C MET A 145 -1.61 -3.22 9.14
N PRO A 146 -0.72 -2.21 9.10
CA PRO A 146 -1.11 -0.83 9.35
C PRO A 146 -2.28 -0.45 8.44
N ARG A 147 -3.39 -0.01 9.03
CA ARG A 147 -4.59 0.34 8.28
C ARG A 147 -4.71 1.87 8.20
N PRO A 148 -5.00 2.43 7.01
CA PRO A 148 -5.32 3.85 6.90
C PRO A 148 -6.57 4.17 7.71
N MET A 149 -6.51 5.20 8.56
CA MET A 149 -7.71 5.79 9.15
C MET A 149 -8.28 6.85 8.20
N MET A 150 -9.55 6.69 7.82
CA MET A 150 -10.28 7.69 7.04
C MET A 150 -10.71 8.84 7.97
N PHE A 151 -10.04 9.97 7.90
CA PHE A 151 -10.53 11.21 8.51
C PHE A 151 -11.55 11.85 7.55
N THR A 152 -12.78 12.08 8.01
CA THR A 152 -13.77 12.86 7.25
C THR A 152 -13.49 14.36 7.42
N GLU A 153 -12.40 14.85 6.84
CA GLU A 153 -12.18 16.29 6.70
C GLU A 153 -12.48 16.71 5.25
N ARG A 154 -13.45 17.61 5.10
CA ARG A 154 -13.69 18.34 3.85
C ARG A 154 -12.44 19.18 3.55
N ALA A 155 -11.60 18.66 2.66
CA ALA A 155 -10.47 19.39 2.14
C ALA A 155 -10.95 20.71 1.52
N LYS A 156 -10.49 21.84 2.07
CA LYS A 156 -10.60 23.15 1.44
C LYS A 156 -9.73 23.12 0.19
N MET A 157 -10.36 23.27 -0.97
CA MET A 157 -9.69 23.42 -2.26
C MET A 157 -8.70 24.58 -2.20
N ALA A 158 -7.42 24.28 -2.31
CA ALA A 158 -6.40 25.25 -2.70
C ALA A 158 -6.10 25.03 -4.19
N ASP A 159 -6.00 26.14 -4.89
CA ASP A 159 -5.75 26.26 -6.32
C ASP A 159 -4.33 25.78 -6.65
N SER A 160 -4.17 24.48 -6.92
CA SER A 160 -2.89 23.88 -7.31
C SER A 160 -3.10 22.92 -8.49
N ALA A 161 -2.30 23.10 -9.55
CA ALA A 161 -2.40 22.41 -10.84
C ALA A 161 -2.05 20.90 -10.82
N SER A 162 -1.91 20.29 -9.63
CA SER A 162 -1.57 18.88 -9.47
C SER A 162 -2.70 18.09 -8.82
N THR A 163 -2.84 16.82 -9.17
CA THR A 163 -3.84 15.92 -8.57
C THR A 163 -3.77 15.97 -7.03
N PRO A 164 -4.85 16.39 -6.31
CA PRO A 164 -4.85 16.49 -4.86
C PRO A 164 -4.89 15.11 -4.21
N ILE A 165 -4.01 14.87 -3.22
CA ILE A 165 -3.89 13.58 -2.54
C ILE A 165 -3.76 13.81 -1.05
N SER A 166 -4.61 13.14 -0.27
CA SER A 166 -4.58 13.17 1.20
C SER A 166 -4.24 11.78 1.74
N PRO A 167 -3.06 11.56 2.34
CA PRO A 167 -2.62 10.23 2.77
C PRO A 167 -3.32 9.69 4.02
N GLY A 168 -3.96 10.57 4.80
CA GLY A 168 -4.52 10.23 6.11
C GLY A 168 -3.43 9.83 7.11
N GLU A 169 -3.85 9.27 8.24
CA GLU A 169 -2.94 8.70 9.24
C GLU A 169 -2.94 7.18 9.17
N THR A 170 -1.77 6.58 9.31
CA THR A 170 -1.61 5.12 9.37
C THR A 170 -1.19 4.74 10.79
N THR A 171 -2.04 3.99 11.49
CA THR A 171 -1.76 3.54 12.85
C THR A 171 -1.18 2.12 12.84
N LEU A 172 -0.16 1.92 13.65
CA LEU A 172 0.43 0.61 13.92
C LEU A 172 0.12 0.22 15.37
N THR A 173 -0.47 -0.96 15.55
CA THR A 173 -0.87 -1.47 16.86
C THR A 173 -0.07 -2.72 17.21
N VAL A 174 0.42 -2.76 18.45
CA VAL A 174 1.08 -3.92 19.04
C VAL A 174 0.25 -4.38 20.23
N ASN A 175 -0.01 -5.68 20.32
CA ASN A 175 -0.71 -6.30 21.43
C ASN A 175 0.24 -7.28 22.13
N LEU A 176 0.45 -7.08 23.43
CA LEU A 176 1.27 -7.95 24.26
C LEU A 176 0.41 -8.57 25.36
N ASP A 177 0.54 -9.88 25.54
CA ASP A 177 0.03 -10.59 26.71
C ASP A 177 1.19 -10.83 27.67
N LEU A 178 1.09 -10.28 28.88
CA LEU A 178 2.11 -10.42 29.92
C LEU A 178 1.53 -11.14 31.13
N VAL A 179 2.32 -12.06 31.67
CA VAL A 179 2.03 -12.72 32.95
C VAL A 179 3.04 -12.22 33.98
N TYR A 180 2.55 -11.72 35.10
CA TYR A 180 3.36 -11.23 36.21
C TYR A 180 3.26 -12.16 37.41
N GLU A 181 4.40 -12.37 38.08
CA GLU A 181 4.45 -12.95 39.42
C GLU A 181 4.24 -11.81 40.43
N LEU A 182 3.35 -12.01 41.40
CA LEU A 182 3.11 -11.07 42.48
C LEU A 182 3.72 -11.60 43.78
N GLU A 183 4.08 -10.69 44.68
CA GLU A 183 4.56 -10.97 46.03
C GLU A 183 3.81 -10.14 47.08
N ASP A 184 3.82 -10.60 48.33
CA ASP A 184 3.15 -9.93 49.46
C ASP A 184 3.83 -8.62 49.88
#